data_AF-A0A261GK32-F1
#
_entry.id   AF-A0A261GK32-F1
#
_cell.length_a   1.000
_cell.length_b   1.000
_cell.length_c   1.000
_cell.angle_alpha   90.00
_cell.angle_beta   90.00
_cell.angle_gamma   90.00
#
_symmetry.space_group_name_H-M   'P 1'
#
loop_
_entity.id
_entity.type
_entity.pdbx_description
1 polymer ?
#
loop_
_entity_poly.entity_id
_entity_poly.type
_entity_poly.pdbx_seq_one_letter_code
_entity_poly.pdbx_strand_id
1 'polypeptide(L)'
;MKIKESSLPADVLEKIKNPDPIEGEDILIENESGELVGVIIQPKAYEFFLKKIEEKEDEMDGALDEKYDSSAKSLDDLMGED
;
A
#
# COMPACT_ATOMS: atom_id res chain seq x y z
N MET A 1 -11.36 3.70 2.66
CA MET A 1 -12.48 3.60 3.64
C MET A 1 -11.90 3.71 5.04
N LYS A 2 -12.55 4.39 6.00
CA LYS A 2 -12.08 4.50 7.39
C LYS A 2 -13.14 3.91 8.33
N ILE A 3 -12.74 3.04 9.25
CA ILE A 3 -13.61 2.39 10.24
C ILE A 3 -13.25 2.95 11.62
N LYS A 4 -14.24 3.18 12.49
CA LYS A 4 -13.98 3.64 13.86
C LYS A 4 -13.65 2.45 14.76
N GLU A 5 -12.77 2.66 15.74
CA GLU A 5 -12.44 1.62 16.72
C GLU A 5 -13.68 1.07 17.45
N SER A 6 -14.69 1.92 17.69
CA SER A 6 -15.93 1.53 18.38
C SER A 6 -16.80 0.54 17.61
N SER A 7 -16.52 0.29 16.34
CA SER A 7 -17.21 -0.73 15.53
C SER A 7 -16.47 -2.06 15.47
N LEU A 8 -15.28 -2.17 16.08
CA LEU A 8 -14.53 -3.42 16.15
C LEU A 8 -14.82 -4.15 17.46
N PRO A 9 -14.79 -5.50 17.44
CA PRO A 9 -14.77 -6.30 18.65
C PRO A 9 -13.60 -5.91 19.58
N ALA A 10 -13.83 -5.98 20.89
CA ALA A 10 -12.87 -5.49 21.88
C ALA A 10 -11.56 -6.30 21.90
N ASP A 11 -11.65 -7.60 21.67
CA ASP A 11 -10.53 -8.55 21.57
C ASP A 11 -9.65 -8.24 20.36
N VAL A 12 -10.26 -7.97 19.20
CA VAL A 12 -9.53 -7.54 17.99
C VAL A 12 -8.84 -6.20 18.25
N LEU A 13 -9.54 -5.26 18.89
CA LEU A 13 -8.98 -3.95 19.21
C LEU A 13 -7.78 -4.05 20.17
N GLU A 14 -7.84 -4.94 21.15
CA GLU A 14 -6.74 -5.20 22.08
C GLU A 14 -5.51 -5.74 21.36
N LYS A 15 -5.69 -6.73 20.47
CA LYS A 15 -4.60 -7.30 19.65
C LYS A 15 -3.97 -6.26 18.71
N ILE A 16 -4.77 -5.35 18.15
CA ILE A 16 -4.26 -4.25 17.30
C ILE A 16 -3.42 -3.28 18.13
N LYS A 17 -3.88 -2.90 19.32
CA LYS A 17 -3.21 -1.89 20.18
C LYS A 17 -1.99 -2.44 20.90
N ASN A 18 -2.00 -3.72 21.25
CA ASN A 18 -0.94 -4.40 21.97
C ASN A 18 -0.59 -5.71 21.25
N PRO A 19 0.07 -5.64 20.08
CA PRO A 19 0.48 -6.83 19.37
C PRO A 19 1.50 -7.62 20.21
N ASP A 20 1.33 -8.94 20.26
CA ASP A 20 2.31 -9.82 20.90
C ASP A 20 3.48 -10.04 19.93
N PRO A 21 4.71 -9.64 20.28
CA PRO A 21 5.87 -9.83 19.41
C PRO A 21 6.21 -11.30 19.12
N ILE A 22 5.65 -12.26 19.87
CA ILE A 22 5.84 -13.70 19.68
C ILE A 22 4.78 -14.28 18.73
N GLU A 23 3.51 -13.89 18.87
CA GLU A 23 2.43 -14.38 17.98
C GLU A 23 2.44 -13.70 16.61
N GLY A 24 3.01 -12.50 16.52
CA GLY A 24 3.11 -11.70 15.31
C GLY A 24 2.36 -10.38 15.41
N GLU A 25 2.78 -9.39 14.62
CA GLU A 25 2.18 -8.05 14.62
C GLU A 25 0.92 -7.94 13.73
N ASP A 26 0.71 -8.93 12.85
CA ASP A 26 -0.35 -8.94 11.85
C ASP A 26 -1.48 -9.89 12.25
N ILE A 27 -2.73 -9.49 12.00
CA ILE A 27 -3.93 -10.30 12.27
C ILE A 27 -4.44 -10.88 10.96
N LEU A 28 -4.39 -12.21 10.83
CA LEU A 28 -4.94 -12.96 9.70
C LEU A 28 -6.43 -13.24 9.95
N ILE A 29 -7.27 -12.97 8.93
CA ILE A 29 -8.72 -13.20 8.97
C ILE A 29 -9.03 -14.32 7.99
N GLU A 30 -9.42 -15.47 8.51
CA GLU A 30 -9.76 -16.66 7.73
C GLU A 30 -11.29 -16.90 7.71
N ASN A 31 -11.78 -17.54 6.65
CA ASN A 31 -13.16 -18.04 6.62
C ASN A 31 -13.29 -19.40 7.33
N GLU A 32 -14.52 -19.92 7.41
CA GLU A 32 -14.80 -21.21 8.05
C GLU A 32 -14.09 -22.41 7.41
N SER A 33 -13.63 -22.26 6.15
CA SER A 33 -12.86 -23.28 5.44
C SER A 33 -11.34 -23.17 5.67
N GLY A 34 -10.90 -22.17 6.45
CA GLY A 34 -9.48 -21.90 6.71
C GLY A 34 -8.78 -21.14 5.57
N GLU A 35 -9.53 -20.55 4.64
CA GLU A 35 -8.95 -19.71 3.58
C GLU A 35 -8.80 -18.27 4.07
N LEU A 36 -7.65 -17.67 3.81
CA LEU A 36 -7.34 -16.28 4.16
C LEU A 36 -8.19 -15.30 3.35
N VAL A 37 -9.04 -14.55 4.04
CA VAL A 37 -9.95 -13.55 3.45
C VAL A 37 -9.36 -12.14 3.54
N GLY A 38 -8.57 -11.87 4.57
CA GLY A 38 -7.98 -10.54 4.77
C GLY A 38 -6.93 -10.51 5.87
N VAL A 39 -6.24 -9.38 5.97
CA VAL A 39 -5.20 -9.14 6.97
C VAL A 39 -5.34 -7.72 7.52
N ILE A 40 -5.14 -7.56 8.81
CA ILE A 40 -4.95 -6.26 9.46
C ILE A 40 -3.47 -6.17 9.84
N ILE A 41 -2.77 -5.19 9.29
CA ILE A 41 -1.36 -4.94 9.56
C ILE A 41 -1.16 -3.66 10.36
N GLN A 42 -0.04 -3.56 11.08
CA GLN A 42 0.30 -2.37 11.84
C GLN A 42 0.52 -1.15 10.92
N PRO A 43 0.15 0.07 11.36
CA PRO A 43 0.35 1.28 10.57
C PRO A 43 1.80 1.46 10.08
N LYS A 44 2.79 1.15 10.93
CA LYS A 44 4.21 1.22 10.58
C LYS A 44 4.60 0.24 9.48
N ALA A 45 4.05 -0.97 9.51
CA ALA A 45 4.29 -1.98 8.48
C ALA A 45 3.68 -1.53 7.15
N TYR A 46 2.45 -1.00 7.17
CA TYR A 46 1.81 -0.44 5.98
C TYR A 46 2.63 0.70 5.36
N GLU A 47 3.08 1.66 6.16
CA GLU A 47 3.93 2.76 5.70
C GLU A 47 5.26 2.26 5.12
N PHE A 48 5.88 1.26 5.75
CA PHE A 48 7.10 0.65 5.26
C PHE A 48 6.90 0.01 3.88
N PHE A 49 5.81 -0.74 3.68
CA PHE A 49 5.51 -1.36 2.40
C PHE A 49 5.24 -0.32 1.30
N LEU A 50 4.48 0.73 1.59
CA LEU A 50 4.25 1.82 0.64
C LEU A 50 5.56 2.45 0.20
N LYS A 51 6.42 2.80 1.17
CA LYS A 51 7.72 3.38 0.87
C LYS A 51 8.60 2.45 0.03
N LYS A 52 8.57 1.14 0.30
CA LYS A 52 9.33 0.16 -0.47
C LYS A 52 8.84 -0.02 -1.91
N ILE A 53 7.54 0.17 -2.14
CA ILE A 53 6.98 0.18 -3.49
C ILE A 53 7.43 1.44 -4.22
N GLU A 54 7.31 2.61 -3.58
CA GLU A 54 7.76 3.90 -4.14
C GLU A 54 9.25 3.88 -4.49
N GLU A 55 10.12 3.39 -3.58
CA GLU A 55 11.56 3.24 -3.84
C GLU A 55 11.86 2.34 -5.06
N LYS A 56 11.03 1.32 -5.32
CA LYS A 56 11.17 0.45 -6.48
C LYS A 56 10.66 1.10 -7.76
N GLU A 57 9.58 1.86 -7.69
CA GLU A 57 9.08 2.65 -8.82
C GLU A 57 10.13 3.69 -9.24
N ASP A 58 10.72 4.40 -8.27
CA ASP A 58 11.83 5.32 -8.49
C ASP A 58 13.06 4.64 -9.12
N GLU A 59 13.39 3.41 -8.70
CA GLU A 59 14.48 2.63 -9.31
C GLU A 59 14.16 2.23 -10.76
N MET A 60 12.93 1.82 -11.04
CA MET A 60 12.49 1.44 -12.40
C MET A 60 12.44 2.65 -13.32
N ASP A 61 11.92 3.79 -12.86
CA ASP A 61 11.88 5.03 -13.61
C ASP A 61 13.28 5.61 -13.80
N GLY A 62 14.17 5.47 -12.81
CA GLY A 62 15.59 5.83 -12.95
C GLY A 62 16.37 4.89 -13.88
N ALA A 63 15.94 3.63 -14.00
CA ALA A 63 16.53 2.64 -14.91
C ALA A 63 15.94 2.71 -16.34
N LEU A 64 14.72 3.20 -16.47
CA LEU A 64 14.15 3.70 -17.72
C LEU A 64 14.89 5.00 -18.04
N ASP A 65 16.01 4.88 -18.75
CA ASP A 65 16.71 5.99 -19.41
C ASP A 65 15.81 6.56 -20.54
N GLU A 66 14.61 7.06 -20.19
CA GLU A 66 13.82 7.96 -21.02
C GLU A 66 14.61 9.27 -21.09
N LYS A 67 15.61 9.26 -21.96
CA LYS A 67 16.25 10.47 -22.45
C LYS A 67 15.13 11.35 -22.95
N TYR A 68 14.98 12.52 -22.33
CA TYR A 68 14.17 13.62 -22.82
C TYR A 68 14.32 13.71 -24.34
N ASP A 69 13.32 13.26 -25.07
CA ASP A 69 13.31 13.32 -26.52
C ASP A 69 12.76 14.67 -26.91
N SER A 70 13.64 15.61 -27.25
CA SER A 70 13.27 16.94 -27.74
C SER A 70 12.46 16.91 -29.04
N SER A 71 12.32 15.74 -29.68
CA SER A 71 11.48 15.53 -30.86
C SER A 71 10.13 14.87 -30.55
N ALA A 72 9.90 14.44 -29.30
CA ALA A 72 8.60 13.95 -28.87
C ALA A 72 7.60 15.11 -28.85
N LYS A 73 6.46 14.91 -29.54
CA LYS A 73 5.38 15.89 -29.57
C LYS A 73 4.85 16.12 -28.15
N SER A 74 4.84 17.37 -27.74
CA SER A 74 4.24 17.78 -26.47
C SER A 74 2.71 17.64 -26.52
N LEU A 75 2.07 17.64 -25.35
CA LEU A 75 0.60 17.74 -25.28
C LEU A 75 0.09 19.01 -26.00
N ASP A 76 0.88 20.08 -26.01
CA ASP A 76 0.60 21.33 -26.73
C ASP A 76 0.62 21.14 -28.26
N ASP A 77 1.56 20.31 -28.78
CA ASP A 77 1.63 19.96 -30.20
C ASP A 77 0.47 19.06 -30.66
N LEU A 78 -0.16 18.34 -29.72
CA LEU A 78 -1.32 17.47 -29.96
C LEU A 78 -2.66 18.20 -29.81
N MET A 79 -2.68 19.28 -29.02
CA MET A 79 -3.86 20.11 -28.77
C MET A 79 -3.96 21.32 -29.72
N GLY A 80 -3.24 21.29 -30.85
CA GLY A 80 -3.19 22.37 -31.84
C GLY A 80 -4.50 23.16 -31.93
N GLU A 81 -4.41 24.46 -31.66
CA GLU A 81 -5.51 25.39 -31.79
C GLU A 81 -6.10 25.31 -33.20
N ASP A 82 -7.29 24.71 -33.32
CA ASP A 82 -8.30 25.00 -34.33
C ASP A 82 -9.61 25.40 -33.63
#